data_AF-A0A848AWA1-F1
#
_entry.id   AF-A0A848AWA1-F1
#
_cell.length_a   1.000
_cell.length_b   1.000
_cell.length_c   1.000
_cell.angle_alpha   90.00
_cell.angle_beta   90.00
_cell.angle_gamma   90.00
#
_symmetry.space_group_name_H-M   'P 1'
#
loop_
_entity.id
_entity.type
_entity.pdbx_description
1 polymer ?
#
loop_
_entity_poly.entity_id
_entity_poly.type
_entity_poly.pdbx_seq_one_letter_code
_entity_poly.pdbx_strand_id
1 'polypeptide(L)'
;MACNCHGKNGVSVGRTSAFDQCTTCARKHVKAAWSKWQEFTYEDDNRDYVSAQLRDAADHLKFSHRETALRLRDLAVVIEEVRDKEFGSIAQELEKLRNETRELFYKDYPEARRRLEELHD
;
A
#
# COMPACT_ATOMS: atom_id res chain seq x y z
N MET A 1 -6.27 -3.41 10.93
CA MET A 1 -5.07 -4.14 11.41
C MET A 1 -4.23 -3.25 12.30
N ALA A 2 -3.61 -3.79 13.36
CA ALA A 2 -2.64 -3.05 14.16
C ALA A 2 -1.26 -3.15 13.47
N CYS A 3 -0.63 -2.01 13.24
CA CYS A 3 0.59 -1.92 12.45
C CYS A 3 1.82 -2.35 13.26
N ASN A 4 2.55 -3.38 12.82
CA ASN A 4 3.79 -3.81 13.50
C ASN A 4 5.01 -2.93 13.16
N CYS A 5 4.86 -1.92 12.31
CA CYS A 5 5.95 -1.04 11.88
C CYS A 5 6.42 -0.04 12.97
N HIS A 6 5.72 0.11 14.10
CA HIS A 6 5.97 1.19 15.09
C HIS A 6 7.12 0.95 16.07
N GLY A 7 7.85 -0.15 15.92
CA GLY A 7 9.12 -0.31 16.59
C GLY A 7 10.18 0.60 15.98
N LYS A 8 10.45 1.77 16.57
CA LYS A 8 11.63 2.57 16.22
C LYS A 8 12.87 1.66 16.32
N ASN A 9 13.66 1.56 15.25
CA ASN A 9 14.99 0.92 15.26
C ASN A 9 15.09 -0.41 16.04
N GLY A 10 14.21 -1.37 15.76
CA GLY A 10 14.29 -2.71 16.37
C GLY A 10 13.75 -2.81 17.80
N VAL A 11 13.18 -1.75 18.36
CA VAL A 11 12.48 -1.80 19.65
C VAL A 11 11.09 -2.41 19.43
N SER A 12 10.79 -3.57 20.02
CA SER A 12 9.44 -4.12 19.96
C SER A 12 8.46 -3.18 20.67
N VAL A 13 7.47 -2.66 19.95
CA VAL A 13 6.33 -2.00 20.59
C VAL A 13 5.47 -3.06 21.26
N GLY A 14 5.37 -3.00 22.59
CA GLY A 14 4.59 -3.97 23.37
C GLY A 14 3.08 -3.91 23.14
N ARG A 15 2.58 -2.81 22.55
CA ARG A 15 1.20 -2.63 22.08
C ARG A 15 1.19 -1.75 20.84
N THR A 16 0.49 -2.20 19.81
CA THR A 16 0.15 -1.42 18.61
C THR A 16 -1.35 -1.13 18.66
N SER A 17 -1.71 0.14 18.48
CA SER A 17 -3.08 0.63 18.46
C SER A 17 -3.69 0.45 17.06
N ALA A 18 -5.03 0.38 17.00
CA ALA A 18 -5.76 0.48 15.74
C ALA A 18 -5.58 1.86 15.05
N PHE A 19 -5.05 2.85 15.76
CA PHE A 19 -4.73 4.19 15.24
C PHE A 19 -3.28 4.34 14.81
N ASP A 20 -2.44 3.33 15.03
CA ASP A 20 -1.04 3.34 14.62
C ASP A 20 -0.91 3.03 13.12
N GLN A 21 -1.71 3.68 12.29
CA GLN A 21 -1.72 3.49 10.84
C GLN A 21 -0.59 4.32 10.21
N CYS A 22 0.19 3.75 9.28
CA CYS A 22 1.35 4.46 8.72
C CYS A 22 1.61 4.17 7.24
N THR A 23 2.21 5.15 6.55
CA THR A 23 2.57 5.07 5.13
C THR A 23 3.64 4.03 4.82
N THR A 24 4.49 3.67 5.79
CA THR A 24 5.47 2.58 5.63
C THR A 24 4.78 1.25 5.34
N CYS A 25 3.80 0.88 6.19
CA CYS A 25 3.06 -0.36 6.04
C CYS A 25 2.10 -0.26 4.84
N ALA A 26 1.44 0.89 4.59
CA ALA A 26 0.66 1.09 3.36
C ALA A 26 1.46 0.82 2.08
N ARG A 27 2.68 1.39 1.98
CA ARG A 27 3.58 1.19 0.85
C ARG A 27 3.99 -0.28 0.69
N LYS A 28 4.22 -1.00 1.80
CA LYS A 28 4.51 -2.45 1.79
C LYS A 28 3.36 -3.22 1.14
N HIS A 29 2.13 -2.96 1.56
CA HIS A 29 0.93 -3.64 1.04
C HIS A 29 0.71 -3.33 -0.44
N VAL A 30 0.82 -2.05 -0.87
CA VAL A 30 0.70 -1.70 -2.30
C VAL A 30 1.81 -2.34 -3.13
N LYS A 31 3.05 -2.42 -2.62
CA LYS A 31 4.14 -3.12 -3.30
C LYS A 31 3.84 -4.61 -3.46
N ALA A 32 3.26 -5.25 -2.43
CA ALA A 32 2.89 -6.66 -2.47
C ALA A 32 1.77 -6.95 -3.49
N ALA A 33 0.75 -6.08 -3.51
CA ALA A 33 -0.30 -6.10 -4.53
C ALA A 33 0.30 -5.97 -5.94
N TRP A 34 1.15 -4.96 -6.14
CA TRP A 34 1.79 -4.71 -7.42
C TRP A 34 2.66 -5.88 -7.91
N SER A 35 3.44 -6.52 -7.02
CA SER A 35 4.24 -7.69 -7.41
C SER A 35 3.38 -8.87 -7.83
N LYS A 36 2.27 -9.13 -7.12
CA LYS A 36 1.41 -10.31 -7.37
C LYS A 36 0.47 -10.13 -8.54
N TRP A 37 0.11 -8.90 -8.89
CA TRP A 37 -0.63 -8.61 -10.12
C TRP A 37 0.11 -9.08 -11.38
N GLN A 38 1.46 -9.09 -11.38
CA GLN A 38 2.28 -9.47 -12.54
C GLN A 38 2.94 -10.85 -12.42
N GLU A 39 2.71 -11.58 -11.33
CA GLU A 39 3.44 -12.82 -11.05
C GLU A 39 2.61 -14.06 -11.41
N PHE A 40 3.16 -14.91 -12.29
CA PHE A 40 2.66 -16.25 -12.67
C PHE A 40 1.14 -16.34 -12.87
N THR A 41 0.64 -15.56 -13.85
CA THR A 41 -0.77 -15.42 -14.26
C THR A 41 -1.68 -14.82 -13.18
N TYR A 42 -2.42 -13.77 -13.55
CA TYR A 42 -3.33 -13.08 -12.64
C TYR A 42 -4.63 -13.89 -12.48
N GLU A 43 -4.51 -15.02 -11.80
CA GLU A 43 -5.57 -15.98 -11.51
C GLU A 43 -6.36 -15.57 -10.26
N ASP A 44 -7.44 -16.29 -9.97
CA ASP A 44 -8.38 -15.94 -8.89
C ASP A 44 -7.68 -15.82 -7.53
N ASP A 45 -6.74 -16.71 -7.22
CA ASP A 45 -5.96 -16.65 -5.97
C ASP A 45 -5.10 -15.36 -5.88
N ASN A 46 -4.56 -14.90 -7.01
CA ASN A 46 -3.81 -13.65 -7.06
C ASN A 46 -4.73 -12.43 -6.93
N ARG A 47 -5.96 -12.50 -7.45
CA ARG A 47 -6.97 -11.44 -7.30
C ARG A 47 -7.34 -11.22 -5.84
N ASP A 48 -7.63 -12.29 -5.11
CA ASP A 48 -7.98 -12.23 -3.70
C ASP A 48 -6.81 -11.68 -2.87
N TYR A 49 -5.58 -12.13 -3.16
CA TYR A 49 -4.40 -11.58 -2.51
C TYR A 49 -4.24 -10.08 -2.80
N VAL A 50 -4.33 -9.66 -4.06
CA VAL A 50 -4.16 -8.26 -4.47
C VAL A 50 -5.24 -7.38 -3.85
N SER A 51 -6.51 -7.78 -3.89
CA SER A 51 -7.61 -7.03 -3.27
C SER A 51 -7.44 -6.89 -1.76
N ALA A 52 -7.03 -7.97 -1.07
CA ALA A 52 -6.75 -7.94 0.37
C ALA A 52 -5.61 -6.98 0.72
N GLN A 53 -4.50 -7.02 -0.04
CA GLN A 53 -3.39 -6.09 0.15
C GLN A 53 -3.81 -4.63 -0.05
N LEU A 54 -4.64 -4.33 -1.05
CA LEU A 54 -5.13 -2.97 -1.28
C LEU A 54 -6.03 -2.48 -0.14
N ARG A 55 -6.85 -3.37 0.45
CA ARG A 55 -7.69 -3.07 1.63
C ARG A 55 -6.84 -2.79 2.87
N ASP A 56 -5.79 -3.58 3.11
CA ASP A 56 -4.83 -3.32 4.20
C ASP A 56 -4.12 -1.97 4.01
N ALA A 57 -3.70 -1.65 2.78
CA ALA A 57 -3.11 -0.35 2.48
C ALA A 57 -4.09 0.80 2.75
N ALA A 58 -5.37 0.64 2.39
CA ALA A 58 -6.41 1.63 2.68
C ALA A 58 -6.60 1.82 4.20
N ASP A 59 -6.58 0.73 4.99
CA ASP A 59 -6.68 0.80 6.45
C ASP A 59 -5.51 1.60 7.07
N HIS A 60 -4.31 1.46 6.49
CA HIS A 60 -3.12 2.20 6.89
C HIS A 60 -3.13 3.69 6.50
N LEU A 61 -3.98 4.12 5.56
CA LEU A 61 -4.05 5.50 5.08
C LEU A 61 -5.32 6.24 5.49
N LYS A 62 -6.34 5.54 6.01
CA LYS A 62 -7.70 6.08 6.20
C LYS A 62 -7.82 7.36 7.02
N PHE A 63 -6.87 7.63 7.93
CA PHE A 63 -6.88 8.81 8.79
C PHE A 63 -6.04 9.96 8.24
N SER A 64 -4.84 9.69 7.76
CA SER A 64 -3.86 10.70 7.35
C SER A 64 -3.90 11.03 5.85
N HIS A 65 -4.31 10.08 5.01
CA HIS A 65 -4.26 10.18 3.55
C HIS A 65 -5.54 9.57 2.92
N ARG A 66 -6.69 10.12 3.33
CA ARG A 66 -8.03 9.57 3.03
C ARG A 66 -8.32 9.40 1.53
N GLU A 67 -7.93 10.34 0.68
CA GLU A 67 -8.21 10.28 -0.76
C GLU A 67 -7.50 9.08 -1.42
N THR A 68 -6.23 8.87 -1.06
CA THR A 68 -5.48 7.68 -1.49
C THR A 68 -6.09 6.40 -0.93
N ALA A 69 -6.54 6.41 0.33
CA ALA A 69 -7.22 5.27 0.94
C ALA A 69 -8.51 4.87 0.21
N LEU A 70 -9.31 5.85 -0.23
CA LEU A 70 -10.54 5.61 -0.99
C LEU A 70 -10.23 4.96 -2.35
N ARG A 71 -9.26 5.49 -3.10
CA ARG A 71 -8.89 4.90 -4.41
C ARG A 71 -8.30 3.49 -4.29
N LEU A 72 -7.54 3.21 -3.22
CA LEU A 72 -7.08 1.85 -2.90
C LEU A 72 -8.26 0.91 -2.68
N ARG A 73 -9.27 1.35 -1.90
CA ARG A 73 -10.48 0.57 -1.65
C ARG A 73 -11.27 0.34 -2.94
N ASP A 74 -11.45 1.38 -3.75
CA ASP A 74 -12.23 1.29 -4.99
C ASP A 74 -11.58 0.29 -5.96
N LEU A 75 -10.25 0.36 -6.13
CA LEU A 75 -9.51 -0.61 -6.94
C LEU A 75 -9.60 -2.04 -6.38
N ALA A 76 -9.58 -2.20 -5.05
CA ALA A 76 -9.75 -3.52 -4.43
C ALA A 76 -11.11 -4.14 -4.76
N VAL A 77 -12.19 -3.35 -4.70
CA VAL A 77 -13.55 -3.80 -5.03
C VAL A 77 -13.66 -4.19 -6.51
N VAL A 78 -13.06 -3.39 -7.41
CA VAL A 78 -13.05 -3.70 -8.85
C VAL A 78 -12.39 -5.04 -9.13
N ILE A 79 -11.25 -5.30 -8.49
CA ILE A 79 -10.50 -6.54 -8.63
C ILE A 79 -11.30 -7.73 -8.10
N GLU A 80 -11.85 -7.60 -6.89
CA GLU A 80 -12.63 -8.66 -6.23
C GLU A 80 -13.90 -9.02 -7.00
N GLU A 81 -14.56 -8.03 -7.59
CA GLU A 81 -15.77 -8.24 -8.38
C GLU A 81 -15.50 -8.56 -9.85
N VAL A 82 -14.22 -8.73 -10.24
CA VAL A 82 -13.79 -9.03 -11.62
C VAL A 82 -14.36 -8.03 -12.63
N ARG A 83 -14.44 -6.75 -12.22
CA ARG A 83 -14.93 -5.64 -13.06
C ARG A 83 -13.81 -4.98 -13.86
N ASP A 84 -12.74 -5.73 -14.12
CA ASP A 84 -11.54 -5.27 -14.84
C ASP A 84 -11.89 -4.61 -16.19
N LYS A 85 -12.88 -5.17 -16.90
CA LYS A 85 -13.33 -4.68 -18.22
C LYS A 85 -14.01 -3.32 -18.18
N GLU A 86 -14.60 -2.94 -17.05
CA GLU A 86 -15.39 -1.71 -16.88
C GLU A 86 -14.55 -0.57 -16.30
N PHE A 87 -13.54 -0.89 -15.50
CA PHE A 87 -12.73 0.08 -14.76
C PHE A 87 -11.52 0.61 -15.53
N GLY A 88 -11.10 -0.08 -16.59
CA GLY A 88 -9.91 0.26 -17.37
C GLY A 88 -8.67 -0.56 -16.95
N SER A 89 -7.47 -0.01 -17.14
CA SER A 89 -6.24 -0.76 -16.87
C SER A 89 -5.89 -0.78 -15.38
N ILE A 90 -6.20 -1.90 -14.71
CA ILE A 90 -5.80 -2.13 -13.31
C ILE A 90 -4.29 -1.99 -13.13
N ALA A 91 -3.50 -2.45 -14.10
CA ALA A 91 -2.05 -2.33 -14.06
C ALA A 91 -1.60 -0.86 -13.96
N GLN A 92 -2.22 0.04 -14.72
CA GLN A 92 -1.92 1.47 -14.68
C GLN A 92 -2.34 2.10 -13.35
N GLU A 93 -3.53 1.78 -12.84
CA GLU A 93 -4.01 2.30 -11.56
C GLU A 93 -3.17 1.81 -10.39
N LEU A 94 -2.77 0.54 -10.40
CA LEU A 94 -1.90 -0.04 -9.39
C LEU A 94 -0.49 0.60 -9.40
N GLU A 95 0.05 0.90 -10.58
CA GLU A 95 1.32 1.63 -10.71
C GLU A 95 1.21 3.08 -10.22
N LYS A 96 0.11 3.78 -10.51
CA LYS A 96 -0.15 5.12 -9.96
C LYS A 96 -0.20 5.09 -8.44
N LEU A 97 -0.96 4.17 -7.85
CA LEU A 97 -1.09 4.01 -6.40
C LEU A 97 0.25 3.61 -5.75
N ARG A 98 1.06 2.79 -6.41
CA ARG A 98 2.41 2.43 -5.98
C ARG A 98 3.33 3.65 -5.92
N ASN A 99 3.31 4.50 -6.94
CA ASN A 99 4.12 5.71 -6.95
C ASN A 99 3.62 6.73 -5.92
N GLU A 100 2.31 6.91 -5.80
CA GLU A 100 1.74 7.85 -4.84
C GLU A 100 2.02 7.46 -3.39
N THR A 101 1.83 6.20 -3.03
CA THR A 101 2.15 5.72 -1.67
C THR A 101 3.64 5.83 -1.34
N ARG A 102 4.53 5.80 -2.33
CA ARG A 102 5.95 6.14 -2.16
C ARG A 102 6.14 7.62 -1.83
N GLU A 103 5.48 8.52 -2.54
CA GLU A 103 5.58 9.96 -2.26
C GLU A 103 4.98 10.31 -0.88
N LEU A 104 3.86 9.70 -0.50
CA LEU A 104 3.29 9.86 0.84
C LEU A 104 4.25 9.38 1.92
N PHE A 105 4.93 8.25 1.71
CA PHE A 105 5.96 7.77 2.62
C PHE A 105 7.09 8.80 2.77
N TYR A 106 7.62 9.37 1.69
CA TYR A 106 8.67 10.38 1.81
C TYR A 106 8.19 11.70 2.40
N LYS A 107 6.91 12.04 2.24
CA LYS A 107 6.31 13.19 2.91
C LYS A 107 6.22 12.99 4.42
N ASP A 108 5.83 11.80 4.87
CA ASP A 108 5.71 11.46 6.30
C ASP A 108 7.07 11.16 6.96
N TYR A 109 8.06 10.71 6.18
CA TYR A 109 9.42 10.36 6.63
C TYR A 109 10.51 11.02 5.75
N PRO A 110 10.67 12.36 5.79
CA PRO A 110 11.63 13.07 4.94
C PRO A 110 13.09 12.62 5.13
N GLU A 111 13.44 12.12 6.31
CA GLU A 111 14.76 11.54 6.59
C GLU A 111 15.08 10.29 5.77
N ALA A 112 14.06 9.50 5.41
CA ALA A 112 14.25 8.35 4.55
C ALA A 112 14.61 8.77 3.12
N ARG A 113 14.09 9.91 2.65
CA ARG A 113 14.43 10.49 1.35
C ARG A 113 15.87 11.02 1.35
N ARG A 114 16.25 11.79 2.37
CA ARG A 114 17.63 12.29 2.53
C ARG A 114 18.65 11.15 2.55
N ARG A 115 18.37 10.08 3.30
CA ARG A 115 19.25 8.90 3.35
C ARG A 115 19.39 8.21 1.99
N LEU A 116 18.33 8.19 1.18
CA LEU A 116 18.42 7.63 -0.18
C LEU A 116 19.31 8.51 -1.08
N GLU A 117 19.15 9.83 -1.01
CA GLU A 117 19.97 10.80 -1.75
C GLU A 117 21.46 10.65 -1.40
N GLU A 118 21.80 10.53 -0.11
CA GLU A 118 23.17 10.28 0.37
C GLU A 118 23.81 8.97 -0.15
N LEU A 119 23.01 7.98 -0.56
CA LEU A 119 23.51 6.72 -1.13
C LEU A 119 23.73 6.79 -2.65
N HIS A 120 23.19 7.82 -3.30
CA HIS A 120 23.33 8.06 -4.74
C HIS A 120 24.51 8.99 -5.08
N ASP A 121 25.03 9.70 -4.09
CA ASP A 121 26.26 10.51 -4.14
C ASP A 121 27.52 9.67 -3.86
#